data_AF-A0A2C6BJC9-F1
#
_entry.id   AF-A0A2C6BJC9-F1
#
_cell.length_a   1.000
_cell.length_b   1.000
_cell.length_c   1.000
_cell.angle_alpha   90.00
_cell.angle_beta   90.00
_cell.angle_gamma   90.00
#
_symmetry.space_group_name_H-M   'P 1'
#
loop_
_entity.id
_entity.type
_entity.pdbx_description
1 polymer ?
#
loop_
_entity_poly.entity_id
_entity_poly.type
_entity_poly.pdbx_seq_one_letter_code
_entity_poly.pdbx_strand_id
1 'polypeptide(L)'
;MHIGRKIKIFRDENKISQTEFATKIGVTQGFLSHLENGRLNVESPTLEKKILVAIGETPDDDLKKDFEKRVELADDNVHSPKHYMIPGCNFESIDIIRQRLGDVGFMFFLEGNVSKYLIRAEKKNGKEDYEKAKKYLSWLVDMQKVIPHELAFNSKEKIAEGCGTDWLNIIGGISIDMKTKKALILNEVFNQLYSANYGKASELIDALLKE
;
A
#
# COMPACT_ATOMS: atom_id res chain seq x y z
N MET A 1 14.82 -12.70 -35.92
CA MET A 1 13.86 -11.63 -35.55
C MET A 1 14.28 -11.08 -34.20
N HIS A 2 14.47 -9.75 -34.07
CA HIS A 2 14.86 -9.11 -32.80
C HIS A 2 13.78 -9.34 -31.73
N ILE A 3 14.19 -9.53 -30.48
CA ILE A 3 13.30 -9.89 -29.37
C ILE A 3 12.16 -8.87 -29.16
N GLY A 4 12.43 -7.58 -29.36
CA GLY A 4 11.42 -6.53 -29.30
C GLY A 4 10.31 -6.70 -30.34
N ARG A 5 10.65 -7.14 -31.55
CA ARG A 5 9.65 -7.41 -32.59
C ARG A 5 8.81 -8.63 -32.27
N LYS A 6 9.40 -9.66 -31.66
CA LYS A 6 8.68 -10.85 -31.17
C LYS A 6 7.65 -10.48 -30.12
N ILE A 7 8.05 -9.67 -29.14
CA ILE A 7 7.16 -9.16 -28.10
C ILE A 7 5.99 -8.40 -28.71
N LYS A 8 6.26 -7.47 -29.63
CA LYS A 8 5.22 -6.65 -30.26
C LYS A 8 4.18 -7.51 -30.98
N ILE A 9 4.62 -8.50 -31.75
CA ILE A 9 3.72 -9.43 -32.47
C ILE A 9 2.85 -10.20 -31.48
N PHE A 10 3.46 -10.87 -30.49
CA PHE A 10 2.72 -11.62 -29.47
C PHE A 10 1.69 -10.73 -28.76
N ARG A 11 2.10 -9.52 -28.39
CA ARG A 11 1.27 -8.56 -27.69
C ARG A 11 0.07 -8.12 -28.53
N ASP A 12 0.29 -7.80 -29.82
CA ASP A 12 -0.76 -7.37 -30.74
C ASP A 12 -1.73 -8.53 -31.06
N GLU A 13 -1.22 -9.76 -31.24
CA GLU A 13 -2.03 -10.98 -31.46
C GLU A 13 -2.93 -11.32 -30.27
N ASN A 14 -2.41 -11.14 -29.05
CA ASN A 14 -3.13 -11.43 -27.81
C ASN A 14 -3.89 -10.22 -27.23
N LYS A 15 -3.93 -9.09 -27.95
CA LYS A 15 -4.57 -7.84 -27.52
C LYS A 15 -4.12 -7.31 -26.15
N ILE A 16 -2.84 -7.52 -25.84
CA ILE A 16 -2.23 -7.08 -24.58
C ILE A 16 -1.72 -5.63 -24.77
N SER A 17 -1.86 -4.76 -23.78
CA SER A 17 -1.28 -3.40 -23.87
C SER A 17 0.23 -3.39 -23.57
N GLN A 18 0.97 -2.40 -24.05
CA GLN A 18 2.42 -2.29 -23.72
C GLN A 18 2.63 -2.19 -22.20
N THR A 19 1.77 -1.43 -21.51
CA THR A 19 1.80 -1.32 -20.04
C THR A 19 1.61 -2.68 -19.39
N GLU A 20 0.59 -3.43 -19.82
CA GLU A 20 0.26 -4.74 -19.27
C GLU A 20 1.39 -5.75 -19.49
N PHE A 21 1.97 -5.82 -20.70
CA PHE A 21 3.09 -6.71 -20.98
C PHE A 21 4.36 -6.31 -20.21
N ALA A 22 4.63 -5.01 -20.09
CA ALA A 22 5.78 -4.51 -19.34
C ALA A 22 5.68 -4.89 -17.86
N THR A 23 4.49 -4.70 -17.26
CA THR A 23 4.21 -5.17 -15.89
C THR A 23 4.39 -6.67 -15.76
N LYS A 24 3.93 -7.47 -16.73
CA LYS A 24 4.08 -8.95 -16.73
C LYS A 24 5.54 -9.39 -16.66
N ILE A 25 6.45 -8.74 -17.39
CA ILE A 25 7.88 -9.09 -17.39
C ILE A 25 8.73 -8.32 -16.35
N GLY A 26 8.10 -7.45 -15.55
CA GLY A 26 8.76 -6.69 -14.48
C GLY A 26 9.61 -5.51 -14.97
N VAL A 27 9.22 -4.86 -16.07
CA VAL A 27 9.89 -3.67 -16.62
C VAL A 27 8.90 -2.51 -16.78
N THR A 28 9.41 -1.30 -17.09
CA THR A 28 8.56 -0.13 -17.34
C THR A 28 7.99 -0.15 -18.76
N GLN A 29 6.84 0.49 -18.97
CA GLN A 29 6.25 0.62 -20.31
C GLN A 29 7.21 1.36 -21.28
N GLY A 30 7.94 2.37 -20.78
CA GLY A 30 8.95 3.08 -21.57
C GLY A 30 10.09 2.16 -22.01
N PHE A 31 10.60 1.31 -21.11
CA PHE A 31 11.61 0.28 -21.44
C PHE A 31 11.09 -0.66 -22.53
N LEU A 32 9.85 -1.15 -22.38
CA LEU A 32 9.24 -2.03 -23.38
C LEU A 32 9.09 -1.33 -24.74
N SER A 33 8.66 -0.06 -24.76
CA SER A 33 8.55 0.71 -26.00
C SER A 33 9.90 0.87 -26.69
N HIS A 34 10.97 1.17 -25.96
CA HIS A 34 12.31 1.24 -26.54
C HIS A 34 12.77 -0.12 -27.08
N LEU A 35 12.46 -1.20 -26.37
CA LEU A 35 12.78 -2.56 -26.78
C LEU A 35 12.02 -2.96 -28.06
N GLU A 36 10.70 -2.78 -28.10
CA GLU A 36 9.84 -3.10 -29.25
C GLU A 36 10.24 -2.32 -30.52
N ASN A 37 10.70 -1.09 -30.34
CA ASN A 37 11.15 -0.23 -31.44
C ASN A 37 12.63 -0.40 -31.80
N GLY A 38 13.33 -1.37 -31.20
CA GLY A 38 14.74 -1.67 -31.49
C GLY A 38 15.72 -0.58 -31.04
N ARG A 39 15.29 0.33 -30.15
CA ARG A 39 16.13 1.38 -29.55
C ARG A 39 16.93 0.88 -28.34
N LEU A 40 16.57 -0.28 -27.80
CA LEU A 40 17.19 -0.90 -26.64
C LEU A 40 17.30 -2.41 -26.86
N ASN A 41 18.37 -3.02 -26.33
CA ASN A 41 18.59 -4.47 -26.33
C ASN A 41 18.49 -5.03 -24.90
N VAL A 42 18.10 -6.29 -24.78
CA VAL A 42 18.11 -6.99 -23.49
C VAL A 42 19.49 -7.59 -23.27
N GLU A 43 20.22 -7.08 -22.28
CA GLU A 43 21.56 -7.59 -21.92
C GLU A 43 21.52 -8.58 -20.75
N SER A 44 20.39 -8.65 -20.03
CA SER A 44 20.20 -9.55 -18.89
C SER A 44 19.67 -10.91 -19.35
N PRO A 45 20.44 -12.02 -19.18
CA PRO A 45 19.99 -13.36 -19.55
C PRO A 45 18.71 -13.78 -18.80
N THR A 46 18.55 -13.31 -17.56
CA THR A 46 17.37 -13.57 -16.74
C THR A 46 16.12 -12.90 -17.30
N LEU A 47 16.24 -11.65 -17.75
CA LEU A 47 15.12 -10.93 -18.37
C LEU A 47 14.78 -11.52 -19.74
N GLU A 48 15.79 -11.90 -20.51
CA GLU A 48 15.61 -12.58 -21.79
C GLU A 48 14.85 -13.89 -21.60
N LYS A 49 15.26 -14.74 -20.65
CA LYS A 49 14.54 -15.98 -20.32
C LYS A 49 13.08 -15.71 -19.94
N LYS A 50 12.82 -14.71 -19.08
CA LYS A 50 11.46 -14.33 -18.68
C LYS A 50 10.58 -13.91 -19.86
N ILE A 51 11.13 -13.13 -20.79
CA ILE A 51 10.42 -12.71 -22.00
C ILE A 51 10.09 -13.91 -22.88
N LEU A 52 11.06 -14.79 -23.12
CA LEU A 52 10.89 -15.98 -23.97
C LEU A 52 9.83 -16.94 -23.42
N VAL A 53 9.80 -17.13 -22.09
CA VAL A 53 8.73 -17.88 -21.42
C VAL A 53 7.38 -17.17 -21.58
N ALA A 54 7.32 -15.86 -21.35
CA ALA A 54 6.09 -15.08 -21.43
C ALA A 54 5.47 -15.07 -22.83
N ILE A 55 6.29 -15.09 -23.90
CA ILE A 55 5.82 -15.18 -25.29
C ILE A 55 5.66 -16.62 -25.80
N GLY A 56 5.91 -17.62 -24.95
CA GLY A 56 5.74 -19.04 -25.28
C GLY A 56 6.80 -19.64 -26.20
N GLU A 57 7.98 -19.00 -26.35
CA GLU A 57 9.09 -19.54 -27.14
C GLU A 57 9.95 -20.55 -26.38
N THR A 58 9.83 -20.61 -25.05
CA THR A 58 10.49 -21.62 -24.22
C THR A 58 9.49 -22.28 -23.28
N PRO A 59 9.42 -23.63 -23.22
CA PRO A 59 8.56 -24.34 -22.28
C PRO A 59 9.14 -24.27 -20.86
N ASP A 60 8.39 -23.63 -19.97
CA ASP A 60 8.63 -23.60 -18.52
C ASP A 60 7.25 -23.46 -17.83
N ASP A 61 6.58 -24.60 -17.63
CA ASP A 61 5.19 -24.67 -17.19
C ASP A 61 4.96 -24.14 -15.77
N ASP A 62 5.99 -24.20 -14.92
CA ASP A 62 5.96 -23.66 -13.56
C ASP A 62 5.95 -22.13 -13.60
N LEU A 63 6.82 -21.52 -14.41
CA LEU A 63 6.80 -20.08 -14.63
C LEU A 63 5.50 -19.63 -15.32
N LYS A 64 5.00 -20.39 -16.30
CA LYS A 64 3.76 -20.05 -17.03
C LYS A 64 2.53 -19.98 -16.10
N LYS A 65 2.42 -20.88 -15.13
CA LYS A 65 1.35 -20.83 -14.09
C LYS A 65 1.48 -19.60 -13.18
N ASP A 66 2.70 -19.23 -12.81
CA ASP A 66 2.96 -17.98 -12.07
C ASP A 66 2.63 -16.72 -12.89
N PHE A 67 2.78 -16.79 -14.22
CA PHE A 67 2.43 -15.70 -15.14
C PHE A 67 0.91 -15.48 -15.25
N GLU A 68 0.12 -16.53 -15.41
CA GLU A 68 -1.33 -16.43 -15.56
C GLU A 68 -2.02 -15.94 -14.28
N LYS A 69 -1.49 -16.32 -13.11
CA LYS A 69 -2.04 -15.94 -11.79
C LYS A 69 -1.88 -14.45 -11.44
N ARG A 70 -0.97 -13.71 -12.08
CA ARG A 70 -0.73 -12.27 -11.84
C ARG A 70 -1.64 -11.33 -12.62
N VAL A 71 -2.42 -11.84 -13.58
CA VAL A 71 -3.26 -11.03 -14.48
C VAL A 71 -4.55 -10.52 -13.79
N GLU A 72 -4.95 -11.10 -12.67
CA GLU A 72 -6.24 -10.80 -12.01
C GLU A 72 -6.21 -9.74 -10.89
N LEU A 73 -5.07 -9.10 -10.58
CA LEU A 73 -5.04 -8.11 -9.49
C LEU A 73 -5.51 -6.73 -9.97
N ALA A 74 -6.78 -6.42 -9.68
CA ALA A 74 -7.33 -5.07 -9.63
C ALA A 74 -6.42 -4.13 -8.82
N ASP A 75 -6.45 -2.82 -9.11
CA ASP A 75 -5.64 -1.79 -8.40
C ASP A 75 -5.88 -1.83 -6.88
N ASP A 76 -5.03 -2.55 -6.16
CA ASP A 76 -5.05 -2.62 -4.71
C ASP A 76 -4.32 -1.41 -4.11
N ASN A 77 -4.99 -0.27 -4.14
CA ASN A 77 -4.49 1.01 -3.61
C ASN A 77 -4.38 1.03 -2.08
N VAL A 78 -4.77 -0.04 -1.38
CA VAL A 78 -4.67 -0.19 0.07
C VAL A 78 -3.47 -1.07 0.42
N HIS A 79 -3.36 -2.26 -0.17
CA HIS A 79 -2.37 -3.25 0.22
C HIS A 79 -1.05 -3.16 -0.55
N SER A 80 -1.05 -2.81 -1.83
CA SER A 80 0.17 -2.68 -2.62
C SER A 80 -0.01 -1.65 -3.75
N PRO A 81 0.00 -0.34 -3.42
CA PRO A 81 -0.17 0.69 -4.42
C PRO A 81 1.01 0.69 -5.39
N LYS A 82 0.74 0.55 -6.68
CA LYS A 82 1.77 0.43 -7.74
C LYS A 82 2.83 1.53 -7.71
N HIS A 83 2.46 2.75 -7.29
CA HIS A 83 3.37 3.90 -7.23
C HIS A 83 4.38 3.84 -6.06
N TYR A 84 4.25 2.89 -5.13
CA TYR A 84 5.23 2.65 -4.07
C TYR A 84 6.19 1.51 -4.36
N MET A 85 5.93 0.72 -5.40
CA MET A 85 6.87 -0.31 -5.86
C MET A 85 8.12 0.36 -6.44
N ILE A 86 9.30 -0.11 -6.03
CA ILE A 86 10.58 0.41 -6.54
C ILE A 86 10.96 -0.35 -7.82
N PRO A 87 11.02 0.31 -8.99
CA PRO A 87 11.37 -0.37 -10.25
C PRO A 87 12.74 -1.05 -10.17
N GLY A 88 12.80 -2.32 -10.59
CA GLY A 88 14.02 -3.13 -10.53
C GLY A 88 14.30 -3.76 -9.17
N CYS A 89 13.44 -3.55 -8.16
CA CYS A 89 13.54 -4.15 -6.85
C CYS A 89 12.29 -4.99 -6.51
N ASN A 90 12.42 -5.90 -5.53
CA ASN A 90 11.32 -6.73 -5.02
C ASN A 90 10.86 -6.25 -3.63
N PHE A 91 10.79 -4.93 -3.43
CA PHE A 91 10.33 -4.30 -2.18
C PHE A 91 9.65 -2.95 -2.49
N GLU A 92 8.89 -2.44 -1.53
CA GLU A 92 8.15 -1.18 -1.60
C GLU A 92 8.86 -0.05 -0.83
N SER A 93 8.39 1.18 -1.01
CA SER A 93 8.86 2.34 -0.24
C SER A 93 8.76 2.14 1.28
N ILE A 94 7.76 1.39 1.75
CA ILE A 94 7.55 1.08 3.18
C ILE A 94 8.73 0.30 3.77
N ASP A 95 9.36 -0.58 2.98
CA ASP A 95 10.50 -1.37 3.41
C ASP A 95 11.73 -0.48 3.60
N ILE A 96 11.97 0.46 2.68
CA ILE A 96 13.04 1.47 2.82
C ILE A 96 12.82 2.29 4.09
N ILE A 97 11.59 2.75 4.33
CA ILE A 97 11.25 3.55 5.52
C ILE A 97 11.54 2.76 6.79
N ARG A 98 11.14 1.49 6.86
CA ARG A 98 11.43 0.63 8.00
C ARG A 98 12.93 0.48 8.24
N GLN A 99 13.72 0.19 7.20
CA GLN A 99 15.17 0.08 7.31
C GLN A 99 15.82 1.38 7.79
N ARG A 100 15.30 2.53 7.34
CA ARG A 100 15.86 3.84 7.72
C ARG A 100 15.54 4.22 9.17
N LEU A 101 14.33 3.93 9.63
CA LEU A 101 13.85 4.35 10.96
C LEU A 101 14.21 3.37 12.08
N GLY A 102 14.53 2.12 11.74
CA GLY A 102 14.57 1.02 12.71
C GLY A 102 13.18 0.73 13.28
N ASP A 103 13.04 -0.36 14.04
CA ASP A 103 11.71 -0.81 14.44
C ASP A 103 10.98 0.21 15.35
N VAL A 104 11.66 0.86 16.29
CA VAL A 104 11.06 1.88 17.18
C VAL A 104 10.57 3.09 16.38
N GLY A 105 11.41 3.64 15.50
CA GLY A 105 11.03 4.77 14.65
C GLY A 105 9.90 4.41 13.68
N PHE A 106 9.90 3.16 13.18
CA PHE A 106 8.86 2.67 12.31
C PHE A 106 7.51 2.54 13.01
N MET A 107 7.46 2.14 14.30
CA MET A 107 6.21 2.11 15.07
C MET A 107 5.55 3.50 15.15
N PHE A 108 6.32 4.56 15.43
CA PHE A 108 5.80 5.94 15.41
C PHE A 108 5.30 6.36 14.02
N PHE A 109 6.02 5.95 12.97
CA PHE A 109 5.58 6.19 11.59
C PHE A 109 4.23 5.50 11.30
N LEU A 110 4.05 4.25 11.76
CA LEU A 110 2.81 3.52 11.58
C LEU A 110 1.63 4.22 12.28
N GLU A 111 1.78 4.53 13.57
CA GLU A 111 0.74 5.21 14.34
C GLU A 111 0.38 6.59 13.76
N GLY A 112 1.38 7.37 13.35
CA GLY A 112 1.15 8.64 12.67
C GLY A 112 0.35 8.48 11.38
N ASN A 113 0.56 7.40 10.62
CA ASN A 113 -0.25 7.09 9.44
C ASN A 113 -1.68 6.66 9.80
N VAL A 114 -1.88 5.87 10.86
CA VAL A 114 -3.21 5.52 11.36
C VAL A 114 -3.99 6.80 11.68
N SER A 115 -3.42 7.68 12.50
CA SER A 115 -4.03 8.97 12.89
C SER A 115 -4.34 9.84 11.67
N LYS A 116 -3.39 9.97 10.74
CA LYS A 116 -3.57 10.72 9.48
C LYS A 116 -4.77 10.22 8.69
N TYR A 117 -4.90 8.90 8.49
CA TYR A 117 -5.98 8.34 7.69
C TYR A 117 -7.34 8.45 8.39
N LEU A 118 -7.40 8.26 9.71
CA LEU A 118 -8.63 8.49 10.49
C LEU A 118 -9.12 9.94 10.40
N ILE A 119 -8.21 10.92 10.49
CA ILE A 119 -8.53 12.36 10.36
C ILE A 119 -9.02 12.68 8.94
N ARG A 120 -8.46 12.03 7.92
CA ARG A 120 -8.67 12.35 6.51
C ARG A 120 -9.89 11.66 5.90
N ALA A 121 -10.32 10.52 6.44
CA ALA A 121 -11.32 9.65 5.82
C ALA A 121 -12.54 10.42 5.31
N GLU A 122 -13.26 11.11 6.19
CA GLU A 122 -14.50 11.80 5.82
C GLU A 122 -14.28 13.10 5.01
N LYS A 123 -13.02 13.54 4.86
CA LYS A 123 -12.65 14.74 4.10
C LYS A 123 -12.13 14.43 2.69
N LYS A 124 -11.74 13.18 2.41
CA LYS A 124 -11.06 12.84 1.14
C LYS A 124 -11.46 11.50 0.54
N ASN A 125 -11.05 10.38 1.14
CA ASN A 125 -11.12 9.06 0.49
C ASN A 125 -12.11 8.09 1.16
N GLY A 126 -12.86 8.54 2.19
CA GLY A 126 -13.87 7.78 2.91
C GLY A 126 -13.38 6.41 3.35
N LYS A 127 -14.06 5.37 2.88
CA LYS A 127 -13.79 3.96 3.19
C LYS A 127 -12.34 3.54 2.94
N GLU A 128 -11.73 3.99 1.86
CA GLU A 128 -10.34 3.62 1.51
C GLU A 128 -9.35 4.09 2.60
N ASP A 129 -9.57 5.27 3.18
CA ASP A 129 -8.72 5.77 4.27
C ASP A 129 -8.93 4.97 5.56
N TYR A 130 -10.16 4.52 5.88
CA TYR A 130 -10.37 3.61 7.01
C TYR A 130 -9.69 2.25 6.80
N GLU A 131 -9.74 1.70 5.58
CA GLU A 131 -9.03 0.47 5.23
C GLU A 131 -7.49 0.64 5.33
N LYS A 132 -6.96 1.80 4.91
CA LYS A 132 -5.55 2.17 5.13
C LYS A 132 -5.22 2.30 6.61
N ALA A 133 -6.04 2.99 7.40
CA ALA A 133 -5.84 3.10 8.84
C ALA A 133 -5.78 1.72 9.49
N LYS A 134 -6.69 0.80 9.11
CA LYS A 134 -6.70 -0.57 9.60
C LYS A 134 -5.41 -1.33 9.24
N LYS A 135 -4.94 -1.22 7.99
CA LYS A 135 -3.72 -1.88 7.53
C LYS A 135 -2.48 -1.43 8.33
N TYR A 136 -2.31 -0.12 8.51
CA TYR A 136 -1.19 0.40 9.29
C TYR A 136 -1.30 0.00 10.77
N LEU A 137 -2.51 -0.01 11.33
CA LEU A 137 -2.74 -0.45 12.70
C LEU A 137 -2.44 -1.94 12.90
N SER A 138 -2.75 -2.81 11.92
CA SER A 138 -2.39 -4.23 12.03
C SER A 138 -0.88 -4.45 12.10
N TRP A 139 -0.11 -3.71 11.30
CA TRP A 139 1.36 -3.77 11.38
C TRP A 139 1.87 -3.28 12.73
N LEU A 140 1.26 -2.23 13.28
CA LEU A 140 1.64 -1.69 14.59
C LEU A 140 1.37 -2.70 15.73
N VAL A 141 0.21 -3.38 15.70
CA VAL A 141 -0.14 -4.46 16.64
C VAL A 141 0.87 -5.60 16.57
N ASP A 142 1.27 -6.01 15.37
CA ASP A 142 2.26 -7.08 15.20
C ASP A 142 3.64 -6.69 15.74
N MET A 143 4.03 -5.43 15.60
CA MET A 143 5.28 -4.93 16.18
C MET A 143 5.24 -4.85 17.71
N GLN A 144 4.13 -4.44 18.31
CA GLN A 144 3.98 -4.40 19.77
C GLN A 144 4.16 -5.78 20.44
N LYS A 145 3.77 -6.86 19.76
CA LYS A 145 3.98 -8.24 20.27
C LYS A 145 5.47 -8.59 20.42
N VAL A 146 6.34 -7.93 19.65
CA VAL A 146 7.78 -8.18 19.61
C VAL A 146 8.54 -7.15 20.44
N ILE A 147 8.08 -5.90 20.44
CA ILE A 147 8.72 -4.77 21.12
C ILE A 147 7.76 -4.23 22.18
N PRO A 148 7.86 -4.71 23.44
CA PRO A 148 7.12 -4.14 24.54
C PRO A 148 7.77 -2.80 24.92
N HIS A 149 7.22 -1.69 24.44
CA HIS A 149 7.69 -0.38 24.83
C HIS A 149 6.55 0.46 25.38
N GLU A 150 6.79 1.08 26.53
CA GLU A 150 6.11 2.31 26.94
C GLU A 150 6.59 3.41 25.98
N LEU A 151 5.98 3.49 24.81
CA LEU A 151 6.09 4.69 23.98
C LEU A 151 5.31 5.77 24.74
N ALA A 152 5.97 6.88 25.07
CA ALA A 152 5.33 7.97 25.78
C ALA A 152 4.32 8.66 24.84
N PHE A 153 3.06 8.23 24.89
CA PHE A 153 1.97 8.84 24.15
C PHE A 153 1.41 10.00 24.97
N ASN A 154 1.31 11.17 24.35
CA ASN A 154 0.51 12.25 24.94
C ASN A 154 -0.95 11.78 24.95
N SER A 155 -1.61 11.92 26.09
CA SER A 155 -3.07 11.71 26.14
C SER A 155 -3.75 12.68 25.18
N LYS A 156 -4.98 12.38 24.79
CA LYS A 156 -5.77 13.27 23.92
C LYS A 156 -5.91 14.68 24.50
N GLU A 157 -5.93 14.82 25.83
CA GLU A 157 -5.93 16.10 26.53
C GLU A 157 -4.62 16.86 26.30
N LYS A 158 -3.46 16.19 26.47
CA LYS A 158 -2.15 16.79 26.16
C LYS A 158 -2.00 17.16 24.68
N ILE A 159 -2.54 16.32 23.78
CA ILE A 159 -2.57 16.61 22.34
C ILE A 159 -3.39 17.89 22.10
N ALA A 160 -4.59 17.97 22.68
CA ALA A 160 -5.46 19.13 22.51
C ALA A 160 -4.85 20.41 23.08
N GLU A 161 -4.24 20.34 24.27
CA GLU A 161 -3.48 21.43 24.87
C GLU A 161 -2.34 21.90 23.96
N GLY A 162 -1.55 20.96 23.42
CA GLY A 162 -0.49 21.27 22.45
C GLY A 162 -0.99 21.90 21.15
N CYS A 163 -2.25 21.67 20.79
CA CYS A 163 -2.94 22.31 19.67
C CYS A 163 -3.64 23.63 20.05
N GLY A 164 -3.56 24.08 21.31
CA GLY A 164 -4.19 25.32 21.78
C GLY A 164 -5.72 25.25 21.83
N THR A 165 -6.29 24.07 22.06
CA THR A 165 -7.74 23.86 22.09
C THR A 165 -8.11 22.70 23.05
N ASP A 166 -9.34 22.21 22.97
CA ASP A 166 -9.80 21.02 23.68
C ASP A 166 -10.16 19.89 22.71
N TRP A 167 -10.25 18.67 23.25
CA TRP A 167 -10.51 17.49 22.43
C TRP A 167 -11.90 17.52 21.76
N LEU A 168 -12.92 18.13 22.38
CA LEU A 168 -14.26 18.22 21.81
C LEU A 168 -14.26 19.06 20.53
N ASN A 169 -13.51 20.18 20.52
CA ASN A 169 -13.33 20.98 19.31
C ASN A 169 -12.59 20.20 18.21
N ILE A 170 -11.53 19.46 18.56
CA ILE A 170 -10.78 18.65 17.60
C ILE A 170 -11.67 17.57 16.97
N ILE A 171 -12.31 16.73 17.79
CA ILE A 171 -13.13 15.64 17.28
C ILE A 171 -14.36 16.18 16.55
N GLY A 172 -14.95 17.28 17.02
CA GLY A 172 -16.03 18.00 16.32
C GLY A 172 -15.60 18.45 14.92
N GLY A 173 -14.41 19.04 14.77
CA GLY A 173 -13.87 19.45 13.48
C GLY A 173 -13.44 18.31 12.55
N ILE A 174 -13.12 17.13 13.10
CA ILE A 174 -12.86 15.92 12.32
C ILE A 174 -14.19 15.29 11.86
N SER A 175 -15.22 15.32 12.70
CA SER A 175 -16.48 14.59 12.50
C SER A 175 -17.68 15.47 12.08
N ILE A 176 -17.42 16.70 11.64
CA ILE A 176 -18.44 17.73 11.42
C ILE A 176 -19.62 17.30 10.54
N ASP A 177 -19.36 16.52 9.49
CA ASP A 177 -20.38 16.05 8.54
C ASP A 177 -20.76 14.57 8.75
N MET A 178 -20.36 13.97 9.88
CA MET A 178 -20.62 12.56 10.18
C MET A 178 -21.97 12.36 10.87
N LYS A 179 -22.62 11.23 10.58
CA LYS A 179 -23.75 10.75 11.40
C LYS A 179 -23.28 10.58 12.84
N THR A 180 -24.12 10.96 13.81
CA THR A 180 -23.78 10.95 15.25
C THR A 180 -23.17 9.63 15.72
N LYS A 181 -23.76 8.49 15.34
CA LYS A 181 -23.25 7.17 15.73
C LYS A 181 -21.85 6.90 15.18
N LYS A 182 -21.60 7.23 13.91
CA LYS A 182 -20.29 7.10 13.27
C LYS A 182 -19.25 8.03 13.92
N ALA A 183 -19.64 9.26 14.26
CA ALA A 183 -18.78 10.21 14.98
C ALA A 183 -18.39 9.71 16.38
N LEU A 184 -19.33 9.12 17.13
CA LEU A 184 -19.06 8.53 18.43
C LEU A 184 -18.09 7.35 18.35
N ILE A 185 -18.27 6.47 17.36
CA ILE A 185 -17.34 5.36 17.14
C ILE A 185 -15.95 5.90 16.77
N LEU A 186 -15.85 6.92 15.91
CA LEU A 186 -14.57 7.52 15.52
C LEU A 186 -13.85 8.15 16.72
N ASN A 187 -14.59 8.86 17.58
CA ASN A 187 -14.06 9.40 18.82
C ASN A 187 -13.49 8.29 19.70
N GLU A 188 -14.20 7.16 19.79
CA GLU A 188 -13.77 6.02 20.58
C GLU A 188 -12.55 5.31 19.96
N VAL A 189 -12.44 5.26 18.62
CA VAL A 189 -11.20 4.80 17.95
C VAL A 189 -10.00 5.62 18.41
N PHE A 190 -10.10 6.96 18.43
CA PHE A 190 -9.01 7.83 18.89
C PHE A 190 -8.69 7.63 20.38
N ASN A 191 -9.71 7.46 21.24
CA ASN A 191 -9.49 7.17 22.66
C ASN A 191 -8.66 5.90 22.86
N GLN A 192 -9.02 4.82 22.17
CA GLN A 192 -8.34 3.54 22.27
C GLN A 192 -6.94 3.60 21.64
N LEU A 193 -6.81 4.26 20.48
CA LEU A 193 -5.52 4.46 19.80
C LEU A 193 -4.53 5.20 20.70
N TYR A 194 -4.90 6.37 21.23
CA TYR A 194 -4.01 7.20 22.05
C TYR A 194 -3.81 6.68 23.47
N SER A 195 -4.56 5.66 23.87
CA SER A 195 -4.32 4.89 25.10
C SER A 195 -3.55 3.59 24.84
N ALA A 196 -2.94 3.44 23.65
CA ALA A 196 -2.21 2.27 23.19
C ALA A 196 -3.01 0.95 23.20
N ASN A 197 -4.35 1.01 23.24
CA ASN A 197 -5.22 -0.14 23.13
C ASN A 197 -5.54 -0.44 21.65
N TYR A 198 -4.50 -0.81 20.91
CA TYR A 198 -4.57 -0.98 19.46
C TYR A 198 -5.48 -2.12 19.02
N GLY A 199 -5.60 -3.18 19.83
CA GLY A 199 -6.55 -4.27 19.58
C GLY A 199 -7.99 -3.73 19.55
N LYS A 200 -8.39 -2.96 20.57
CA LYS A 200 -9.73 -2.38 20.63
C LYS A 200 -9.95 -1.32 19.56
N ALA A 201 -8.94 -0.49 19.28
CA ALA A 201 -9.00 0.48 18.20
C ALA A 201 -9.27 -0.20 16.85
N SER A 202 -8.66 -1.37 16.59
CA SER A 202 -8.86 -2.14 15.36
C SER A 202 -10.31 -2.64 15.22
N GLU A 203 -10.89 -3.20 16.28
CA GLU A 203 -12.30 -3.62 16.30
C GLU A 203 -13.27 -2.46 16.03
N LEU A 204 -12.96 -1.28 16.55
CA LEU A 204 -13.79 -0.09 16.36
C LEU A 204 -13.67 0.47 14.93
N ILE A 205 -12.50 0.35 14.29
CA ILE A 205 -12.37 0.67 12.85
C ILE A 205 -13.23 -0.30 12.02
N ASP A 206 -13.32 -1.58 12.41
CA ASP A 206 -14.26 -2.52 11.79
C ASP A 206 -15.72 -2.17 11.99
N ALA A 207 -16.06 -1.56 13.12
CA ALA A 207 -17.39 -1.00 13.33
C ALA A 207 -17.62 0.23 12.44
N LEU A 208 -16.65 1.14 12.31
CA LEU A 208 -16.75 2.31 11.41
C LEU A 208 -16.98 1.92 9.95
N LEU A 209 -16.31 0.86 9.48
CA LEU A 209 -16.45 0.37 8.11
C LEU A 209 -17.83 -0.22 7.80
N LYS A 210 -18.64 -0.52 8.83
CA LYS A 210 -19.99 -1.09 8.69
C LYS A 210 -21.11 -0.04 8.82
N GLU A 211 -20.81 1.20 9.24
CA GLU A 211 -21.78 2.29 9.46
C GLU A 211 -21.88 3.27 8.27
#